data_AF-A0A9X2ILV2-F1
#
_entry.id   AF-A0A9X2ILV2-F1
#
_cell.length_a   1.000
_cell.length_b   1.000
_cell.length_c   1.000
_cell.angle_alpha   90.00
_cell.angle_beta   90.00
_cell.angle_gamma   90.00
#
_symmetry.space_group_name_H-M   'P 1'
#
loop_
_entity.id
_entity.type
_entity.pdbx_description
1 polymer ?
#
loop_
_entity_poly.entity_id
_entity_poly.type
_entity_poly.pdbx_seq_one_letter_code
_entity_poly.pdbx_strand_id
1 'polypeptide(L)' 'MSDFLTGVAFFLIIEGLVYALAPRLLVRMAKLLPDIPEGQLRLSGLVAIAFGVALVWLLRG' A
#
# COMPACT_ATOMS: atom_id res chain seq x y z
N MET A 1 -5.47 -19.09 9.12
CA MET A 1 -5.98 -18.07 10.07
C MET A 1 -4.85 -17.20 10.60
N SER A 2 -3.74 -17.78 11.07
CA SER A 2 -2.53 -17.05 11.50
C SER A 2 -1.93 -16.17 10.40
N ASP A 3 -1.81 -16.66 9.16
CA ASP A 3 -1.21 -15.92 8.05
C ASP A 3 -1.88 -14.57 7.76
N PHE A 4 -3.21 -14.50 7.89
CA PHE A 4 -3.95 -13.25 7.67
C PHE A 4 -3.64 -12.23 8.77
N LEU A 5 -3.66 -12.67 10.03
CA LEU A 5 -3.29 -11.84 11.18
C LEU A 5 -1.84 -11.35 11.08
N THR A 6 -0.92 -12.21 10.66
CA THR A 6 0.48 -11.85 10.40
C THR A 6 0.58 -10.81 9.30
N GLY A 7 -0.17 -10.97 8.20
CA GLY A 7 -0.23 -9.97 7.12
C GLY A 7 -0.72 -8.61 7.60
N VAL A 8 -1.77 -8.58 8.42
CA VAL A 8 -2.28 -7.33 9.05
C VAL A 8 -1.25 -6.72 10.00
N ALA A 9 -0.55 -7.53 10.80
CA ALA A 9 0.50 -7.03 11.68
C ALA A 9 1.65 -6.38 10.88
N PHE A 10 2.09 -7.00 9.79
CA PHE A 10 3.11 -6.41 8.90
C PHE A 10 2.63 -5.13 8.24
N PHE A 11 1.38 -5.08 7.78
CA PHE A 11 0.79 -3.86 7.23
C PHE A 11 0.89 -2.69 8.22
N LEU A 12 0.47 -2.91 9.48
CA LEU A 12 0.54 -1.89 10.53
C LEU A 12 1.98 -1.47 10.86
N ILE A 13 2.93 -2.42 10.90
CA ILE A 13 4.35 -2.12 11.14
C ILE A 13 4.90 -1.24 10.02
N ILE A 14 4.64 -1.60 8.76
CA ILE A 14 5.13 -0.84 7.60
C ILE A 14 4.50 0.55 7.61
N GLU A 15 3.19 0.64 7.78
CA GLU A 15 2.48 1.93 7.84
C GLU A 15 3.04 2.84 8.95
N GLY A 16 3.19 2.28 10.16
CA GLY A 16 3.78 2.94 11.32
C GLY A 16 5.21 3.43 11.08
N LEU A 17 6.04 2.64 10.39
CA LEU A 17 7.40 3.03 10.03
C LEU A 17 7.42 4.22 9.08
N VAL A 18 6.51 4.26 8.09
CA VAL A 18 6.45 5.42 7.17
C VAL A 18 6.04 6.68 7.95
N TYR A 19 5.08 6.57 8.89
CA TYR A 19 4.70 7.69 9.76
C TYR A 19 5.87 8.18 10.64
N ALA A 20 6.63 7.25 11.22
CA ALA A 20 7.72 7.58 12.14
C ALA A 20 8.97 8.14 11.42
N LEU A 21 9.38 7.51 10.31
CA LEU A 21 10.63 7.83 9.61
C LEU A 21 10.48 8.98 8.61
N ALA A 22 9.34 9.07 7.93
CA ALA A 22 9.14 10.02 6.83
C ALA A 22 7.78 10.75 6.87
N PRO A 23 7.39 11.39 8.00
CA PRO A 23 6.08 12.05 8.12
C PRO A 23 5.89 13.17 7.08
N ARG A 24 6.97 13.89 6.72
CA ARG A 24 6.92 14.96 5.71
C ARG A 24 6.61 14.44 4.31
N LEU A 25 7.09 13.24 3.97
CA LEU A 25 6.82 12.62 2.67
C LEU A 25 5.33 12.27 2.55
N LEU A 26 4.77 11.65 3.59
CA LEU A 26 3.34 11.30 3.64
C LEU A 26 2.44 12.52 3.47
N VAL A 27 2.70 13.59 4.23
CA VAL A 27 1.92 14.83 4.11
C VAL A 27 2.05 15.44 2.72
N ARG A 28 3.23 15.39 2.10
CA ARG A 28 3.43 15.88 0.73
C ARG A 28 2.65 15.04 -0.28
N MET A 29 2.68 13.72 -0.17
CA MET A 29 1.91 12.82 -1.06
C MET A 29 0.41 13.05 -0.88
N ALA A 30 -0.06 13.19 0.36
CA ALA A 30 -1.46 13.46 0.66
C ALA A 30 -1.96 14.78 0.03
N LYS A 31 -1.11 15.80 -0.01
CA LYS A 31 -1.41 17.08 -0.68
C LYS A 31 -1.50 17.00 -2.20
N LEU A 32 -0.88 15.99 -2.82
CA LEU A 32 -0.95 15.76 -4.26
C LEU A 32 -2.19 14.93 -4.66
N LEU A 33 -2.81 14.21 -3.73
CA LEU A 33 -3.99 13.38 -4.01
C LEU A 33 -5.17 14.15 -4.66
N PRO A 34 -5.51 15.39 -4.22
CA PRO A 34 -6.62 16.14 -4.83
C PRO A 34 -6.37 16.50 -6.30
N ASP A 35 -5.11 16.58 -6.71
CA ASP A 35 -4.73 16.95 -8.08
C ASP A 35 -4.74 15.75 -9.04
N ILE A 36 -4.88 14.53 -8.52
CA ILE A 36 -4.90 13.30 -9.32
C ILE A 36 -6.34 12.94 -9.70
N PRO A 37 -6.66 12.75 -10.99
CA PRO A 37 -7.98 12.31 -11.41
C PRO A 37 -8.37 10.97 -10.76
N GLU A 38 -9.62 10.84 -10.31
CA GLU A 38 -10.12 9.62 -9.65
C GLU A 38 -9.93 8.35 -10.51
N GLY A 39 -10.07 8.48 -11.84
CA GLY A 39 -9.85 7.37 -12.78
C GLY A 39 -8.41 6.84 -12.74
N GLN A 40 -7.43 7.73 -12.58
CA GLN A 40 -6.02 7.35 -12.49
C GLN A 40 -5.70 6.72 -11.13
N LEU A 41 -6.27 7.26 -10.03
CA LEU A 41 -6.17 6.66 -8.70
C LEU A 41 -6.75 5.24 -8.65
N ARG A 42 -7.91 5.04 -9.29
CA ARG A 42 -8.53 3.71 -9.41
C ARG A 42 -7.67 2.75 -10.19
N LEU A 43 -7.13 3.18 -11.33
CA LEU A 43 -6.27 2.34 -12.15
C LEU A 43 -4.98 1.96 -11.42
N SER A 44 -4.33 2.92 -10.73
CA SER A 44 -3.13 2.63 -9.94
C SER A 44 -3.41 1.66 -8.80
N GLY A 45 -4.56 1.78 -8.14
CA GLY A 45 -5.00 0.83 -7.11
C GLY A 45 -5.24 -0.57 -7.68
N LEU A 46 -5.91 -0.68 -8.82
CA LEU A 46 -6.13 -1.96 -9.52
C LEU A 46 -4.81 -2.63 -9.90
N VAL A 47 -3.87 -1.87 -10.45
CA VAL A 47 -2.54 -2.37 -10.82
C VAL A 47 -1.78 -2.83 -9.58
N ALA A 48 -1.80 -2.06 -8.49
CA ALA A 48 -1.14 -2.44 -7.23
C ALA A 48 -1.70 -3.74 -6.65
N ILE A 49 -3.03 -3.92 -6.67
CA ILE A 49 -3.69 -5.16 -6.22
C ILE A 49 -3.27 -6.33 -7.11
N ALA A 50 -3.35 -6.18 -8.44
CA ALA A 50 -2.98 -7.24 -9.38
C ALA A 50 -1.51 -7.67 -9.19
N PHE A 51 -0.62 -6.71 -8.99
CA PHE A 51 0.79 -6.96 -8.74
C PHE A 51 1.02 -7.67 -7.39
N GLY A 52 0.33 -7.24 -6.33
CA GLY A 52 0.39 -7.88 -5.02
C GLY A 52 -0.08 -9.34 -5.06
N VAL A 53 -1.18 -9.63 -5.76
CA VAL A 53 -1.66 -11.00 -5.97
C VAL A 53 -0.67 -11.84 -6.76
N ALA A 54 -0.11 -11.29 -7.85
CA ALA A 54 0.89 -11.98 -8.66
C ALA A 54 2.16 -12.32 -7.84
N LEU A 55 2.61 -11.41 -6.98
CA LEU A 55 3.78 -11.63 -6.13
C LEU A 55 3.52 -12.72 -5.07
N VAL A 56 2.34 -12.69 -4.43
CA VAL A 56 1.96 -13.76 -3.48
C VAL A 56 1.89 -15.11 -4.19
N TRP A 57 1.34 -15.14 -5.40
CA TRP A 57 1.28 -16.37 -6.20
C TRP A 57 2.68 -16.87 -6.58
N LEU A 58 3.62 -15.99 -6.93
CA LEU A 58 5.00 -16.38 -7.27
C LEU A 58 5.82 -16.84 -6.06
N LEU A 59 5.55 -16.30 -4.87
CA LEU A 59 6.25 -16.66 -3.63
C LEU A 59 5.68 -17.90 -2.94
N ARG A 60 4.39 -18.21 -3.15
CA ARG A 60 3.68 -19.34 -2.51
C ARG A 60 3.28 -20.47 -3.47
N GLY A 61 3.32 -20.24 -4.78
CA GLY A 61 3.10 -21.23 -5.83
C GLY A 61 4.40 -21.92 -6.23
#